data_AF-A0A4S8KHQ8-F1
#
_entry.id   AF-A0A4S8KHQ8-F1
#
_cell.length_a   1.000
_cell.length_b   1.000
_cell.length_c   1.000
_cell.angle_alpha   90.00
_cell.angle_beta   90.00
_cell.angle_gamma   90.00
#
_symmetry.space_group_name_H-M   'P 1'
#
loop_
_entity.id
_entity.type
_entity.pdbx_description
1 polymer ?
#
loop_
_entity_poly.entity_id
_entity_poly.type
_entity_poly.pdbx_seq_one_letter_code
_entity_poly.pdbx_strand_id
1 'polypeptide(L)'
;MEGSESEAVFDAYNLNPQRFLNEVLNSVDDMVDGAFDFCMHQAPQITGPGADRSEELARGVSSLHHLTQAVLDKRMSMWEKYCLRHCFSIPDGFVLPKTAGKESQALHREINLLEMQSTADNKYNASVAEVQQLFKEHSVHLMFQELVESASKLHQKVAAELKSKRLGDMKQDGVWKKHCLSSGKQMVPDTGISTSLEDIQEIETKTKR
;
A
#
# COMPACT_ATOMS: atom_id res chain seq x y z
N MET A 1 -14.73 9.65 -39.52
CA MET A 1 -14.61 8.34 -38.84
C MET A 1 -15.33 8.39 -37.49
N GLU A 2 -15.40 9.56 -36.88
CA GLU A 2 -16.42 9.88 -35.86
C GLU A 2 -17.84 9.67 -36.42
N GLY A 3 -18.67 8.93 -35.67
CA GLY A 3 -20.07 8.64 -35.92
C GLY A 3 -20.37 7.34 -36.67
N SER A 4 -19.42 6.41 -36.81
CA SER A 4 -19.64 5.15 -37.54
C SER A 4 -20.20 4.03 -36.66
N GLU A 5 -20.95 3.08 -37.24
CA GLU A 5 -21.43 1.89 -36.50
C GLU A 5 -20.27 1.08 -35.89
N SER A 6 -19.11 1.05 -36.57
CA SER A 6 -17.90 0.45 -36.04
C SER A 6 -17.40 1.10 -34.75
N GLU A 7 -17.49 2.43 -34.64
CA GLU A 7 -17.05 3.16 -33.45
C GLU A 7 -17.89 2.80 -32.22
N ALA A 8 -19.22 2.74 -32.37
CA ALA A 8 -20.12 2.34 -31.29
C ALA A 8 -19.85 0.91 -30.79
N VAL A 9 -19.43 0.01 -31.69
CA VAL A 9 -19.01 -1.35 -31.33
C VAL A 9 -17.73 -1.33 -30.52
N PHE A 10 -16.70 -0.60 -30.96
CA PHE A 10 -15.45 -0.51 -30.23
C PHE A 10 -15.62 0.18 -28.87
N ASP A 11 -16.42 1.24 -28.80
CA ASP A 11 -16.74 1.96 -27.56
C ASP A 11 -17.46 1.06 -26.55
N ALA A 12 -18.33 0.17 -26.99
CA ALA A 12 -18.98 -0.80 -26.09
C ALA A 12 -17.94 -1.71 -25.39
N TYR A 13 -16.84 -2.01 -26.07
CA TYR A 13 -15.71 -2.75 -25.50
C TYR A 13 -14.66 -1.83 -24.86
N ASN A 14 -14.91 -0.53 -24.76
CA ASN A 14 -13.96 0.49 -24.30
C ASN A 14 -12.65 0.48 -25.11
N LEU A 15 -12.74 0.14 -26.38
CA LEU A 15 -11.64 0.14 -27.33
C LEU A 15 -11.64 1.45 -28.11
N ASN A 16 -10.46 2.03 -28.30
CA ASN A 16 -10.28 3.20 -29.13
C ASN A 16 -9.19 2.93 -30.18
N PRO A 17 -9.59 2.50 -31.40
CA PRO A 17 -8.64 2.23 -32.48
C PRO A 17 -7.77 3.41 -32.86
N GLN A 18 -8.31 4.64 -32.86
CA GLN A 18 -7.53 5.84 -33.20
C GLN A 18 -6.43 6.09 -32.16
N ARG A 19 -6.75 5.93 -30.87
CA ARG A 19 -5.77 6.05 -29.79
C ARG A 19 -4.64 5.02 -29.94
N PHE A 20 -4.98 3.77 -30.24
CA PHE A 20 -3.99 2.73 -30.49
C PHE A 20 -3.08 3.07 -31.69
N LEU A 21 -3.66 3.52 -32.81
CA LEU A 21 -2.87 3.91 -33.98
C LEU A 21 -1.93 5.08 -33.67
N ASN A 22 -2.41 6.10 -32.96
CA ASN A 22 -1.58 7.23 -32.54
C ASN A 22 -0.41 6.79 -31.64
N GLU A 23 -0.62 5.83 -30.74
CA GLU A 23 0.45 5.29 -29.89
C GLU A 23 1.53 4.57 -30.71
N VAL A 24 1.11 3.78 -31.71
CA VAL A 24 2.05 3.12 -32.63
C VAL A 24 2.81 4.15 -33.48
N LEU A 25 2.12 5.17 -34.00
CA LEU A 25 2.73 6.26 -34.76
C LEU A 25 3.81 6.95 -33.94
N ASN A 26 3.47 7.39 -32.72
CA ASN A 26 4.42 8.02 -31.80
C ASN A 26 5.59 7.10 -31.46
N SER A 27 5.34 5.81 -31.24
CA SER A 27 6.41 4.84 -30.94
C SER A 27 7.40 4.68 -32.10
N VAL A 28 6.93 4.76 -33.35
CA VAL A 28 7.79 4.71 -34.53
C VAL A 28 8.62 5.99 -34.63
N ASP A 29 8.01 7.15 -34.40
CA ASP A 29 8.72 8.44 -34.41
C ASP A 29 9.81 8.48 -33.32
N ASP A 30 9.46 8.10 -32.08
CA ASP A 30 10.41 8.02 -30.96
C ASP A 30 11.59 7.07 -31.27
N MET A 31 11.32 5.95 -31.95
CA MET A 31 12.37 5.00 -32.34
C MET A 31 13.31 5.57 -33.39
N VAL A 32 12.77 6.26 -34.40
CA VAL A 32 13.56 6.89 -35.47
C VAL A 32 14.43 7.99 -34.89
N ASP A 33 13.84 8.88 -34.09
CA ASP A 33 14.56 9.98 -33.47
C ASP A 33 15.65 9.45 -32.54
N GLY A 34 15.35 8.47 -31.67
CA GLY A 34 16.33 7.85 -30.80
C GLY A 34 17.49 7.16 -31.55
N ALA A 35 17.22 6.54 -32.70
CA ALA A 35 18.27 5.90 -33.51
C ALA A 35 19.20 6.95 -34.15
N PHE A 36 18.66 8.04 -34.70
CA PHE A 36 19.47 9.08 -35.31
C PHE A 36 20.20 9.96 -34.29
N ASP A 37 19.60 10.21 -33.12
CA ASP A 37 20.27 10.85 -31.98
C ASP A 37 21.49 10.04 -31.53
N PHE A 38 21.35 8.72 -31.47
CA PHE A 38 22.48 7.82 -31.18
C PHE A 38 23.59 7.93 -32.24
N CYS A 39 23.24 7.94 -33.53
CA CYS A 39 24.21 8.13 -34.61
C CYS A 39 24.94 9.47 -34.50
N MET A 40 24.21 10.55 -34.21
CA MET A 40 24.77 11.88 -33.99
C MET A 40 25.72 11.92 -32.80
N HIS A 41 25.37 11.23 -31.70
CA HIS A 41 26.23 11.11 -30.53
C HIS A 41 27.52 10.31 -30.80
N GLN A 42 27.46 9.29 -31.68
CA GLN A 42 28.63 8.49 -32.04
C GLN A 42 29.53 9.14 -33.10
N ALA A 43 28.99 10.02 -33.95
CA ALA A 43 29.73 10.60 -35.08
C ALA A 43 31.13 11.18 -34.72
N PRO A 44 31.30 11.97 -33.63
CA PRO A 44 32.60 12.52 -33.26
C PRO A 44 33.63 11.45 -32.85
N GLN A 45 33.17 10.31 -32.34
CA GLN A 45 34.04 9.22 -31.88
C GLN A 45 34.66 8.47 -33.07
N ILE A 46 34.00 8.50 -34.23
CA ILE A 46 34.42 7.79 -35.45
C ILE A 46 35.34 8.66 -36.32
N THR A 47 35.13 9.97 -36.37
CA THR A 47 35.88 10.88 -37.26
C THR A 47 37.28 11.24 -36.77
N GLY A 48 37.61 10.96 -35.50
CA GLY A 48 38.89 11.33 -34.90
C GLY A 48 39.09 12.86 -34.78
N PRO A 49 40.30 13.33 -34.44
CA PRO A 49 40.57 14.76 -34.31
C PRO A 49 40.54 15.46 -35.69
N GLY A 50 39.41 16.12 -35.98
CA GLY A 50 39.23 16.96 -37.17
C GLY A 50 37.80 17.52 -37.24
N ALA A 51 37.64 18.82 -36.97
CA ALA A 51 36.32 19.47 -36.86
C ALA A 51 35.49 19.37 -38.15
N ASP A 52 36.11 19.62 -39.31
CA ASP A 52 35.42 19.63 -40.61
C ASP A 52 34.78 18.28 -40.96
N ARG A 53 35.48 17.16 -40.67
CA ARG A 53 34.97 15.81 -40.94
C ARG A 53 33.80 15.44 -40.03
N SER A 54 33.87 15.85 -38.77
CA SER A 54 32.77 15.64 -37.81
C SER A 54 31.53 16.42 -38.23
N GLU A 55 31.70 17.65 -38.72
CA GLU A 55 30.59 18.50 -39.17
C GLU A 55 29.95 17.96 -40.46
N GLU A 56 30.77 17.54 -41.44
CA GLU A 56 30.27 16.91 -42.66
C GLU A 56 29.48 15.63 -42.38
N LEU A 57 29.98 14.78 -41.48
CA LEU A 57 29.28 13.57 -41.07
C LEU A 57 27.95 13.89 -40.37
N ALA A 58 27.95 14.83 -39.43
CA ALA A 58 26.74 15.27 -38.73
C ALA A 58 25.66 15.79 -39.71
N ARG A 59 26.09 16.56 -40.73
CA ARG A 59 25.21 17.04 -41.79
C ARG A 59 24.64 15.90 -42.64
N GLY A 60 25.45 14.90 -42.95
CA GLY A 60 25.03 13.70 -43.67
C GLY A 60 24.00 12.88 -42.88
N VAL A 61 24.26 12.64 -41.60
CA VAL A 61 23.33 11.94 -40.69
C VAL A 61 22.00 12.69 -40.59
N SER A 62 22.04 14.01 -40.42
CA SER A 62 20.83 14.85 -40.39
C SER A 62 20.03 14.78 -41.70
N SER A 63 20.72 14.75 -42.85
CA SER A 63 20.07 14.61 -44.16
C SER A 63 19.38 13.24 -44.32
N LEU A 64 20.01 12.18 -43.81
CA LEU A 64 19.44 10.83 -43.79
C LEU A 64 18.25 10.71 -42.83
N HIS A 65 18.31 11.36 -41.66
CA HIS A 65 17.20 11.43 -40.72
C HIS A 65 15.97 12.06 -41.38
N HIS A 66 16.12 13.25 -41.96
CA HIS A 66 15.01 13.92 -42.65
C HIS A 66 14.43 13.10 -43.81
N LEU A 67 15.29 12.45 -44.61
CA LEU A 67 14.82 11.58 -45.70
C LEU A 67 14.03 10.39 -45.16
N THR A 68 14.53 9.75 -44.09
CA THR A 68 13.90 8.60 -43.46
C THR A 68 12.55 8.98 -42.88
N GLN A 69 12.48 10.10 -42.15
CA GLN A 69 11.26 10.62 -41.56
C GLN A 69 10.23 10.96 -42.64
N ALA A 70 10.60 11.67 -43.70
CA ALA A 70 9.67 11.99 -44.79
C ALA A 70 9.09 10.73 -45.48
N VAL A 71 9.89 9.67 -45.62
CA VAL A 71 9.41 8.40 -46.18
C VAL A 71 8.48 7.70 -45.19
N LEU A 72 8.83 7.67 -43.91
CA LEU A 72 8.04 7.05 -42.85
C LEU A 72 6.71 7.77 -42.63
N ASP A 73 6.69 9.09 -42.52
CA ASP A 73 5.46 9.90 -42.40
C ASP A 73 4.44 9.53 -43.47
N LYS A 74 4.91 9.45 -44.72
CA LYS A 74 4.06 9.06 -45.85
C LYS A 74 3.55 7.63 -45.72
N ARG A 75 4.42 6.69 -45.35
CA ARG A 75 4.07 5.27 -45.21
C ARG A 75 3.11 5.04 -44.04
N MET A 76 3.39 5.66 -42.91
CA MET A 76 2.61 5.58 -41.69
C MET A 76 1.24 6.24 -41.87
N SER A 77 1.13 7.36 -42.58
CA SER A 77 -0.17 7.95 -42.95
C SER A 77 -1.02 7.02 -43.84
N MET A 78 -0.40 6.31 -44.78
CA MET A 78 -1.11 5.33 -45.61
C MET A 78 -1.52 4.10 -44.78
N TRP A 79 -0.66 3.63 -43.89
CA TRP A 79 -0.92 2.52 -42.99
C TRP A 79 -2.08 2.83 -42.04
N GLU A 80 -2.09 4.00 -41.41
CA GLU A 80 -3.18 4.45 -40.54
C GLU A 80 -4.53 4.42 -41.29
N LYS A 81 -4.59 5.02 -42.47
CA LYS A 81 -5.79 5.01 -43.32
C LYS A 81 -6.23 3.60 -43.69
N TYR A 82 -5.28 2.71 -43.99
CA TYR A 82 -5.57 1.32 -44.28
C TYR A 82 -6.17 0.60 -43.07
N CYS A 83 -5.56 0.76 -41.90
CA CYS A 83 -6.04 0.16 -40.65
C CYS A 83 -7.45 0.62 -40.32
N LEU A 84 -7.69 1.92 -40.38
CA LEU A 84 -9.00 2.50 -40.11
C LEU A 84 -10.07 2.01 -41.10
N ARG A 85 -9.69 1.77 -42.36
CA ARG A 85 -10.62 1.32 -43.40
C ARG A 85 -10.89 -0.19 -43.38
N HIS A 86 -9.91 -1.00 -42.98
CA HIS A 86 -9.95 -2.45 -43.22
C HIS A 86 -9.69 -3.31 -41.99
N CYS A 87 -8.87 -2.85 -41.04
CA CYS A 87 -8.58 -3.61 -39.81
C CYS A 87 -9.58 -3.28 -38.71
N PHE A 88 -9.96 -2.01 -38.60
CA PHE A 88 -10.91 -1.48 -37.61
C PHE A 88 -12.24 -1.11 -38.25
N SER A 89 -12.68 -1.93 -39.21
CA SER A 89 -13.99 -1.84 -39.84
C SER A 89 -14.82 -3.04 -39.43
N ILE A 90 -16.06 -2.79 -39.02
CA ILE A 90 -17.01 -3.86 -38.70
C ILE A 90 -17.68 -4.34 -40.01
N PRO A 91 -17.78 -5.65 -40.25
CA PRO A 91 -18.47 -6.18 -41.42
C PRO A 91 -19.95 -5.81 -41.46
N ASP A 92 -20.48 -5.61 -42.67
CA ASP A 92 -21.90 -5.34 -42.87
C ASP A 92 -22.76 -6.46 -42.28
N GLY A 93 -23.81 -6.07 -41.55
CA GLY A 93 -24.73 -7.00 -40.89
C GLY A 93 -24.24 -7.54 -39.55
N PHE A 94 -23.10 -7.09 -39.04
CA PHE A 94 -22.70 -7.35 -37.66
C PHE A 94 -23.69 -6.72 -36.67
N VAL A 95 -24.10 -7.49 -35.67
CA VAL A 95 -24.97 -7.01 -34.59
C VAL A 95 -24.25 -7.17 -33.27
N LEU A 96 -24.04 -6.06 -32.58
CA LEU A 96 -23.43 -6.05 -31.26
C LEU A 96 -24.29 -6.82 -30.24
N PRO A 97 -23.74 -7.82 -29.52
CA PRO A 97 -24.46 -8.50 -28.45
C PRO A 97 -24.85 -7.52 -27.33
N LYS A 98 -26.12 -7.57 -26.88
CA LYS A 98 -26.67 -6.66 -25.85
C LYS A 98 -25.95 -6.72 -24.48
N THR A 99 -25.18 -7.78 -24.22
CA THR A 99 -24.46 -7.97 -22.95
C THR A 99 -23.01 -7.51 -23.01
N ALA A 100 -22.41 -7.41 -24.20
CA ALA A 100 -20.99 -7.13 -24.38
C ALA A 100 -20.51 -5.88 -23.64
N GLY A 101 -21.21 -4.76 -23.82
CA GLY A 101 -20.85 -3.51 -23.14
C GLY A 101 -21.11 -3.53 -21.63
N LYS A 102 -22.06 -4.36 -21.17
CA LYS A 102 -22.36 -4.48 -19.73
C LYS A 102 -21.28 -5.28 -19.01
N GLU A 103 -20.83 -6.37 -19.64
CA GLU A 103 -19.76 -7.22 -19.12
C GLU A 103 -18.43 -6.45 -19.05
N SER A 104 -18.07 -5.73 -20.11
CA SER A 104 -16.87 -4.88 -20.12
C SER A 104 -16.90 -3.83 -19.00
N GLN A 105 -18.03 -3.12 -18.85
CA GLN A 105 -18.18 -2.13 -17.79
C GLN A 105 -18.15 -2.74 -16.39
N ALA A 106 -18.73 -3.93 -16.19
CA ALA A 106 -18.71 -4.62 -14.91
C ALA A 106 -17.28 -5.00 -14.51
N LEU A 107 -16.52 -5.57 -15.44
CA LEU A 107 -15.11 -5.92 -15.22
C LEU A 107 -14.26 -4.68 -14.92
N HIS A 108 -14.46 -3.58 -15.65
CA HIS A 108 -13.71 -2.35 -15.41
C HIS A 108 -14.00 -1.74 -14.03
N ARG A 109 -15.26 -1.82 -13.57
CA ARG A 109 -15.61 -1.42 -12.19
C ARG A 109 -14.93 -2.32 -11.16
N GLU A 110 -14.90 -3.62 -11.38
CA GLU A 110 -14.25 -4.57 -10.49
C GLU A 110 -12.75 -4.31 -10.39
N ILE A 111 -12.07 -4.07 -11.51
CA ILE A 111 -10.65 -3.68 -11.54
C ILE A 111 -10.42 -2.42 -10.70
N ASN A 112 -11.21 -1.35 -10.91
CA ASN A 112 -11.06 -0.12 -10.15
C ASN A 112 -11.30 -0.30 -8.64
N LEU A 113 -12.27 -1.14 -8.27
CA LEU A 113 -12.53 -1.47 -6.86
C LEU A 113 -11.34 -2.23 -6.24
N LEU A 114 -10.77 -3.18 -6.97
CA LEU A 114 -9.61 -3.95 -6.52
C LEU A 114 -8.36 -3.08 -6.41
N GLU A 115 -8.15 -2.12 -7.33
CA GLU A 115 -7.05 -1.14 -7.22
C GLU A 115 -7.21 -0.26 -5.99
N MET A 116 -8.41 0.29 -5.75
CA MET A 116 -8.68 1.07 -4.54
C MET A 116 -8.41 0.26 -3.27
N GLN A 117 -8.88 -1.00 -3.23
CA GLN A 117 -8.64 -1.90 -2.11
C GLN A 117 -7.14 -2.16 -1.91
N SER A 118 -6.41 -2.48 -2.99
CA SER A 118 -4.96 -2.70 -2.94
C SER A 118 -4.21 -1.48 -2.39
N THR A 119 -4.58 -0.26 -2.80
CA THR A 119 -3.95 0.95 -2.24
C THR A 119 -4.26 1.16 -0.75
N ALA A 120 -5.46 0.81 -0.28
CA ALA A 120 -5.82 0.88 1.12
C ALA A 120 -5.06 -0.16 1.95
N ASP A 121 -5.00 -1.40 1.48
CA ASP A 121 -4.25 -2.49 2.13
C ASP A 121 -2.75 -2.17 2.19
N ASN A 122 -2.18 -1.61 1.12
CA ASN A 122 -0.79 -1.18 1.11
C ASN A 122 -0.51 -0.08 2.14
N LYS A 123 -1.41 0.89 2.29
CA LYS A 123 -1.29 1.93 3.32
C LYS A 123 -1.40 1.36 4.72
N TYR A 124 -2.36 0.47 4.96
CA TYR A 124 -2.52 -0.21 6.24
C TYR A 124 -1.27 -1.02 6.59
N ASN A 125 -0.75 -1.80 5.65
CA ASN A 125 0.47 -2.58 5.82
C ASN A 125 1.68 -1.69 6.13
N ALA A 126 1.81 -0.54 5.45
CA ALA A 126 2.86 0.44 5.75
C ALA A 126 2.73 0.97 7.19
N SER A 127 1.53 1.36 7.63
CA SER A 127 1.30 1.82 9.00
C SER A 127 1.54 0.73 10.04
N VAL A 128 1.18 -0.52 9.76
CA VAL A 128 1.49 -1.66 10.65
C VAL A 128 3.00 -1.86 10.74
N ALA A 129 3.72 -1.76 9.63
CA ALA A 129 5.17 -1.85 9.61
C ALA A 129 5.82 -0.72 10.43
N GLU A 130 5.31 0.51 10.34
CA GLU A 130 5.76 1.65 11.15
C GLU A 130 5.53 1.41 12.66
N VAL A 131 4.33 0.97 13.06
CA VAL A 131 4.04 0.66 14.48
C VAL A 131 4.93 -0.48 14.98
N GLN A 132 5.14 -1.52 14.18
CA GLN A 132 6.04 -2.61 14.52
C GLN A 132 7.48 -2.12 14.69
N GLN A 133 7.94 -1.20 13.84
CA GLN A 133 9.26 -0.60 13.96
C GLN A 133 9.38 0.25 15.23
N LEU A 134 8.39 1.09 15.52
CA LEU A 134 8.33 1.86 16.75
C LEU A 134 8.37 0.97 18.00
N PHE A 135 7.70 -0.19 17.97
CA PHE A 135 7.77 -1.15 19.07
C PHE A 135 9.14 -1.85 19.20
N LYS A 136 9.89 -1.98 18.12
CA LYS A 136 11.27 -2.49 18.15
C LYS A 136 12.25 -1.42 18.65
N GLU A 137 12.07 -0.18 18.21
CA GLU A 137 12.93 0.96 18.55
C GLU A 137 12.68 1.46 19.97
N HIS A 138 11.43 1.70 20.33
CA HIS A 138 11.06 1.93 21.71
C HIS A 138 11.07 0.58 22.41
N SER A 139 11.98 0.41 23.36
CA SER A 139 12.05 -0.81 24.15
C SER A 139 10.90 -0.86 25.16
N VAL A 140 9.66 -0.81 24.66
CA VAL A 140 8.40 -0.88 25.40
C VAL A 140 8.42 -2.14 26.27
N HIS A 141 8.99 -3.23 25.76
CA HIS A 141 9.21 -4.43 26.55
C HIS A 141 10.15 -4.19 27.76
N LEU A 142 11.28 -3.50 27.59
CA LEU A 142 12.17 -3.17 28.71
C LEU A 142 11.48 -2.24 29.71
N MET A 143 10.72 -1.25 29.26
CA MET A 143 9.96 -0.35 30.15
C MET A 143 8.92 -1.13 30.98
N PHE A 144 8.19 -2.07 30.36
CA PHE A 144 7.28 -2.94 31.11
C PHE A 144 8.01 -3.85 32.11
N GLN A 145 9.17 -4.39 31.74
CA GLN A 145 9.97 -5.23 32.63
C GLN A 145 10.47 -4.45 33.86
N GLU A 146 11.02 -3.25 33.67
CA GLU A 146 11.48 -2.38 34.75
C GLU A 146 10.34 -1.96 35.69
N LEU A 147 9.15 -1.69 35.14
CA LEU A 147 7.96 -1.39 35.93
C LEU A 147 7.54 -2.58 36.81
N VAL A 148 7.49 -3.78 36.23
CA VAL A 148 7.13 -5.02 36.94
C VAL A 148 8.13 -5.29 38.07
N GLU A 149 9.43 -5.12 37.83
CA GLU A 149 10.45 -5.25 38.87
C GLU A 149 10.28 -4.22 39.97
N SER A 150 10.02 -2.96 39.61
CA SER A 150 9.86 -1.87 40.58
C SER A 150 8.62 -2.06 41.46
N ALA A 151 7.50 -2.48 40.87
CA ALA A 151 6.28 -2.83 41.60
C ALA A 151 6.51 -4.00 42.56
N SER A 152 7.25 -5.03 42.12
CA SER A 152 7.60 -6.19 42.95
C SER A 152 8.46 -5.77 44.15
N LYS A 153 9.48 -4.93 43.94
CA LYS A 153 10.32 -4.39 45.01
C LYS A 153 9.49 -3.58 46.02
N LEU A 154 8.57 -2.74 45.54
CA LEU A 154 7.67 -1.98 46.40
C LEU A 154 6.79 -2.90 47.25
N HIS A 155 6.16 -3.91 46.63
CA HIS A 155 5.31 -4.87 47.32
C HIS A 155 6.07 -5.59 48.44
N GLN A 156 7.29 -6.06 48.15
CA GLN A 156 8.15 -6.69 49.14
C GLN A 156 8.47 -5.75 50.31
N LYS A 157 8.80 -4.48 50.02
CA LYS A 157 9.12 -3.49 51.06
C LYS A 157 7.91 -3.18 51.93
N VAL A 158 6.74 -2.98 51.35
CA VAL A 158 5.48 -2.76 52.09
C VAL A 158 5.13 -3.98 52.95
N ALA A 159 5.26 -5.19 52.40
CA ALA A 159 5.00 -6.41 53.15
C ALA A 159 5.97 -6.59 54.33
N ALA A 160 7.25 -6.23 54.15
CA ALA A 160 8.25 -6.26 55.22
C ALA A 160 8.00 -5.21 56.31
N GLU A 161 7.67 -3.98 55.93
CA GLU A 161 7.28 -2.88 56.83
C GLU A 161 6.05 -3.25 57.66
N LEU A 162 5.00 -3.79 57.03
CA LEU A 162 3.79 -4.24 57.72
C LEU A 162 4.03 -5.42 58.67
N LYS A 163 5.03 -6.26 58.39
CA LYS A 163 5.45 -7.35 59.30
C LYS A 163 6.28 -6.80 60.47
N SER A 164 7.15 -5.82 60.22
CA SER A 164 7.98 -5.16 61.25
C SER A 164 7.14 -4.31 62.21
N LYS A 165 6.17 -3.53 61.71
CA LYS A 165 5.21 -2.79 62.55
C LYS A 165 4.35 -3.71 63.42
N ARG A 166 3.89 -4.86 62.90
CA ARG A 166 3.18 -5.87 63.70
C ARG A 166 4.02 -6.46 64.84
N LEU A 167 5.35 -6.52 64.69
CA LEU A 167 6.26 -6.97 65.74
C LEU A 167 6.62 -5.86 66.74
N GLY A 168 6.55 -4.59 66.32
CA GLY A 168 6.74 -3.41 67.17
C GLY A 168 5.53 -3.12 68.08
N ASP A 169 4.30 -3.22 67.55
CA ASP A 169 3.08 -3.01 68.32
C ASP A 169 2.88 -4.07 69.42
N MET A 170 3.35 -5.30 69.20
CA MET A 170 3.27 -6.37 70.21
C MET A 170 4.18 -6.15 71.44
N LYS A 171 5.08 -5.14 71.40
CA LYS A 171 5.92 -4.73 72.54
C LYS A 171 5.40 -3.51 73.31
N GLN A 172 4.50 -2.71 72.73
CA GLN A 172 3.80 -1.64 73.46
C GLN A 172 2.42 -2.06 73.99
N ASP A 173 1.84 -3.15 73.49
CA ASP A 173 0.56 -3.72 73.97
C ASP A 173 0.68 -4.49 75.30
N GLY A 174 1.75 -4.27 76.08
CA GLY A 174 1.95 -4.84 77.41
C GLY A 174 1.45 -3.97 78.57
N VAL A 175 1.04 -2.71 78.34
CA VAL A 175 0.84 -1.72 79.42
C VAL A 175 -0.59 -1.20 79.56
N TRP A 176 -1.53 -1.44 78.64
CA TRP A 176 -2.88 -0.84 78.72
C TRP A 176 -4.09 -1.78 78.74
N LYS A 177 -3.93 -3.03 79.21
CA LYS A 177 -5.07 -3.92 79.51
C LYS A 177 -5.15 -4.34 80.98
N LYS A 178 -5.24 -3.35 81.86
CA LYS A 178 -5.93 -3.49 83.15
C LYS A 178 -6.74 -2.23 83.38
N HIS A 179 -7.96 -2.20 82.86
CA HIS A 179 -9.14 -1.77 83.59
C HIS A 179 -10.39 -2.01 82.71
N CYS A 180 -11.42 -2.56 83.35
CA CYS A 180 -12.81 -2.67 82.90
C CYS A 180 -13.19 -3.85 81.98
N LEU A 181 -13.30 -5.02 82.63
CA LEU A 181 -14.47 -5.89 82.46
C LEU A 181 -15.75 -5.08 82.76
N SER A 182 -16.61 -4.89 81.77
CA SER A 182 -18.07 -4.82 81.97
C SER A 182 -18.81 -4.88 80.63
N SER A 183 -19.51 -5.99 80.42
CA SER A 183 -20.83 -6.09 79.78
C SER A 183 -21.05 -5.55 78.36
N GLY A 184 -21.36 -6.47 77.42
CA GLY A 184 -22.35 -6.19 76.37
C GLY A 184 -21.99 -6.55 74.92
N LYS A 185 -22.65 -7.60 74.41
CA LYS A 185 -23.15 -7.82 73.02
C LYS A 185 -22.16 -8.03 71.85
N GLN A 186 -22.15 -9.29 71.39
CA GLN A 186 -22.17 -9.84 70.02
C GLN A 186 -21.89 -8.92 68.82
N MET A 187 -20.92 -9.31 67.97
CA MET A 187 -20.95 -9.15 66.51
C MET A 187 -20.26 -10.35 65.83
N VAL A 188 -20.89 -10.79 64.73
CA VAL A 188 -20.58 -11.93 63.85
C VAL A 188 -19.31 -11.67 63.02
N PRO A 189 -18.51 -12.70 62.62
CA PRO A 189 -17.38 -12.48 61.72
C PRO A 189 -17.88 -12.35 60.27
N ASP A 190 -17.66 -11.18 59.68
CA ASP A 190 -17.92 -10.93 58.27
C ASP A 190 -16.84 -11.62 57.43
N THR A 191 -17.27 -12.62 56.65
CA THR A 191 -16.40 -13.39 55.76
C THR A 191 -16.34 -12.65 54.44
N GLY A 192 -15.34 -11.77 54.30
CA GLY A 192 -15.05 -11.07 53.06
C GLY A 192 -14.72 -12.05 51.94
N ILE A 193 -15.53 -11.98 50.89
CA ILE A 193 -15.61 -12.88 49.74
C ILE A 193 -14.26 -12.94 49.00
N SER A 194 -13.68 -14.14 48.99
CA SER A 194 -12.71 -14.62 48.02
C SER A 194 -13.40 -14.73 46.67
N THR A 195 -13.18 -13.77 45.77
CA THR A 195 -13.49 -13.95 44.34
C THR A 195 -12.37 -14.78 43.73
N SER A 196 -12.67 -16.07 43.56
CA SER A 196 -11.83 -17.06 42.93
C SER A 196 -11.76 -16.84 41.42
N LEU A 197 -10.71 -17.39 40.83
CA LEU A 197 -10.20 -17.22 39.47
C LEU A 197 -11.17 -17.69 38.35
N GLU A 198 -12.37 -18.16 38.68
CA GLU A 198 -13.29 -18.77 37.71
C GLU A 198 -14.07 -17.76 36.84
N ASP A 199 -14.22 -16.50 37.27
CA ASP A 199 -15.04 -15.50 36.56
C ASP A 199 -14.39 -14.92 35.28
N ILE A 200 -13.12 -15.26 34.99
CA ILE A 200 -12.38 -14.72 33.84
C ILE A 200 -12.51 -15.61 32.58
N GLN A 201 -12.95 -16.87 32.71
CA GLN A 201 -13.08 -17.79 31.56
C GLN A 201 -14.39 -17.66 30.76
N GLU A 202 -15.40 -16.92 31.26
CA GLU A 202 -16.69 -16.81 30.56
C GLU A 202 -16.70 -15.79 29.40
N ILE A 203 -15.71 -14.89 29.33
CA ILE A 203 -15.71 -13.82 28.31
C ILE A 203 -15.04 -14.26 26.99
N GLU A 204 -14.14 -15.25 26.99
CA GLU A 204 -13.43 -15.68 25.77
C GLU A 204 -14.26 -16.59 24.84
N THR A 205 -15.36 -17.19 25.32
CA THR A 205 -16.20 -18.08 24.48
C THR A 205 -17.32 -17.36 23.73
N LYS A 206 -17.60 -16.08 24.02
CA LYS A 206 -18.66 -15.30 23.35
C LYS A 206 -18.18 -14.43 22.18
N THR A 207 -16.87 -14.33 21.91
CA THR A 207 -16.30 -13.51 20.81
C THR A 207 -15.78 -14.33 19.63
N LYS A 208 -16.27 -15.57 19.47
CA LYS A 208 -16.17 -16.34 18.22
C LYS A 208 -17.57 -16.66 17.70
N ARG A 209 -18.21 -15.66 17.10
CA ARG A 209 -19.24 -15.84 16.07
C ARG A 209 -19.34 -14.61 15.19
#